data_AF-A0AA88X3X4-F1
#
_entry.id   AF-A0AA88X3X4-F1
#
_cell.length_a   1.000
_cell.length_b   1.000
_cell.length_c   1.000
_cell.angle_alpha   90.00
_cell.angle_beta   90.00
_cell.angle_gamma   90.00
#
_symmetry.space_group_name_H-M   'P 1'
#
loop_
_entity.id
_entity.type
_entity.pdbx_description
1 polymer ?
#
loop_
_entity_poly.entity_id
_entity_poly.type
_entity_poly.pdbx_seq_one_letter_code
_entity_poly.pdbx_strand_id
1 'polypeptide(L)'
;MAFLTLKDMSLDFHHLKRFDGGDFKMVDGRSVMEQFNEIKTILDRYSQHKLALDEFVEVTSITDKLLPSWKNFRNRLKHRKEDINLDELGTHIRIEEDLR
;
A
#
# COMPACT_ATOMS: atom_id res chain seq x y z
N MET A 1 -24.35 -2.44 19.61
CA MET A 1 -23.05 -1.77 19.45
C MET A 1 -22.02 -2.62 20.16
N ALA A 2 -21.24 -3.41 19.43
CA ALA A 2 -20.25 -4.31 20.01
C ALA A 2 -18.98 -3.53 20.34
N PHE A 3 -18.53 -3.65 21.59
CA PHE A 3 -17.26 -3.11 22.08
C PHE A 3 -16.13 -3.73 21.25
N LEU A 4 -15.50 -2.93 20.39
CA LEU A 4 -14.23 -3.28 19.76
C LEU A 4 -13.18 -3.32 20.88
N THR A 5 -12.61 -4.50 21.13
CA THR A 5 -11.77 -4.71 22.31
C THR A 5 -10.37 -4.17 22.07
N LEU A 6 -9.72 -3.63 23.11
CA LEU A 6 -8.31 -3.15 23.10
C LEU A 6 -7.32 -4.17 22.50
N LYS A 7 -7.67 -5.45 22.50
CA LYS A 7 -6.88 -6.55 21.94
C LYS A 7 -6.92 -6.59 20.41
N ASP A 8 -8.06 -6.22 19.81
CA ASP A 8 -8.22 -6.09 18.35
C ASP A 8 -7.36 -4.91 17.88
N MET A 9 -7.49 -3.75 18.55
CA MET A 9 -6.68 -2.56 18.24
C MET A 9 -5.16 -2.81 18.39
N SER A 10 -4.74 -3.57 19.40
CA SER A 10 -3.32 -3.93 19.58
C SER A 10 -2.82 -4.91 18.51
N LEU A 11 -3.67 -5.82 18.03
CA LEU A 11 -3.35 -6.74 16.94
C LEU A 11 -3.22 -5.97 15.63
N ASP A 12 -4.12 -5.02 15.41
CA ASP A 12 -4.16 -4.12 14.27
C ASP A 12 -2.87 -3.31 14.15
N PHE A 13 -2.43 -2.69 15.25
CA PHE A 13 -1.14 -1.99 15.30
C PHE A 13 0.07 -2.92 15.08
N HIS A 14 -0.01 -4.19 15.49
CA HIS A 14 1.07 -5.16 15.29
C HIS A 14 1.16 -5.63 13.83
N HIS A 15 0.02 -5.89 13.18
CA HIS A 15 -0.03 -6.25 11.76
C HIS A 15 0.32 -5.06 10.86
N LEU A 16 -0.14 -3.85 11.19
CA LEU A 16 0.25 -2.63 10.51
C LEU A 16 1.77 -2.41 10.63
N LYS A 17 2.38 -2.60 11.81
CA LYS A 17 3.84 -2.55 11.97
C LYS A 17 4.59 -3.65 11.21
N ARG A 18 4.02 -4.84 11.04
CA ARG A 18 4.62 -5.89 10.19
C ARG A 18 4.55 -5.54 8.71
N PHE A 19 3.46 -4.92 8.28
CA PHE A 19 3.29 -4.44 6.91
C PHE A 19 4.20 -3.24 6.63
N ASP A 20 4.25 -2.24 7.51
CA ASP A 20 5.06 -1.03 7.39
C ASP A 20 6.57 -1.30 7.63
N GLY A 21 6.91 -2.25 8.52
CA GLY A 21 8.23 -2.29 9.16
C GLY A 21 9.21 -3.41 8.80
N GLY A 22 8.94 -4.38 7.90
CA GLY A 22 9.93 -5.47 7.76
C GLY A 22 9.92 -6.33 6.50
N ASP A 23 8.81 -6.96 6.14
CA ASP A 23 8.93 -8.20 5.36
C ASP A 23 8.60 -8.06 3.87
N PHE A 24 7.81 -7.06 3.47
CA PHE A 24 7.45 -6.86 2.07
C PHE A 24 8.14 -5.63 1.49
N LYS A 25 9.15 -5.87 0.66
CA LYS A 25 9.81 -4.86 -0.18
C LYS A 25 9.63 -5.27 -1.63
N MET A 26 9.34 -4.31 -2.50
CA MET A 26 9.41 -4.58 -3.93
C MET A 26 10.86 -4.91 -4.30
N VAL A 27 11.03 -5.87 -5.20
CA VAL A 27 12.32 -6.38 -5.67
C VAL A 27 12.52 -5.94 -7.11
N ASP A 28 13.76 -5.54 -7.44
CA ASP A 28 14.16 -5.20 -8.80
C ASP A 28 14.07 -6.44 -9.72
N GLY A 29 13.83 -6.22 -11.01
CA GLY A 29 13.76 -7.30 -12.02
C GLY A 29 12.42 -8.04 -12.08
N ARG A 30 11.42 -7.64 -11.29
CA ARG A 30 10.02 -8.07 -11.41
C ARG A 30 9.14 -6.87 -11.79
N SER A 31 7.98 -7.13 -12.37
CA SER A 31 6.98 -6.07 -12.58
C SER A 31 6.57 -5.47 -11.23
N VAL A 32 6.54 -4.14 -11.17
CA VAL A 32 6.01 -3.35 -10.06
C VAL A 32 4.50 -3.50 -10.01
N MET A 33 3.80 -3.62 -11.14
CA MET A 33 2.36 -3.87 -11.16
C MET A 33 2.00 -5.24 -10.60
N GLU A 34 2.75 -6.29 -10.93
CA GLU A 34 2.56 -7.63 -10.33
C GLU A 34 2.74 -7.57 -8.80
N GLN A 35 3.81 -6.93 -8.33
CA GLN A 35 4.08 -6.80 -6.89
C GLN A 35 3.06 -5.90 -6.19
N PHE A 36 2.56 -4.86 -6.86
CA PHE A 36 1.45 -4.03 -6.37
C PHE A 36 0.19 -4.87 -6.15
N ASN A 37 -0.18 -5.73 -7.10
CA ASN A 37 -1.34 -6.61 -6.97
C ASN A 37 -1.18 -7.64 -5.84
N GLU A 38 0.04 -8.17 -5.63
CA GLU A 38 0.35 -9.03 -4.49
C GLU A 38 0.11 -8.29 -3.16
N ILE A 39 0.59 -7.05 -3.05
CA ILE A 39 0.37 -6.19 -1.87
C ILE A 39 -1.11 -5.90 -1.67
N LYS A 40 -1.82 -5.50 -2.73
CA LYS A 40 -3.27 -5.21 -2.68
C LYS A 40 -4.06 -6.43 -2.20
N THR A 41 -3.74 -7.61 -2.72
CA THR A 41 -4.37 -8.87 -2.27
C THR A 41 -4.09 -9.17 -0.80
N ILE A 42 -2.92 -8.79 -0.29
CA ILE A 42 -2.61 -8.90 1.14
C ILE A 42 -3.44 -7.90 1.96
N LEU A 43 -3.53 -6.63 1.53
CA LEU A 43 -4.34 -5.59 2.16
C LEU A 43 -5.83 -5.93 2.18
N ASP A 44 -6.39 -6.40 1.06
CA ASP A 44 -7.79 -6.82 0.96
C ASP A 44 -8.11 -7.93 1.96
N ARG A 45 -7.18 -8.89 2.13
CA ARG A 45 -7.32 -9.95 3.15
C ARG A 45 -7.31 -9.36 4.56
N TYR A 46 -6.50 -8.33 4.85
CA TYR A 46 -6.54 -7.67 6.16
C TYR A 46 -7.86 -6.91 6.37
N SER A 47 -8.33 -6.16 5.37
CA SER A 47 -9.61 -5.43 5.42
C SER A 47 -10.80 -6.36 5.72
N GLN A 48 -10.81 -7.55 5.13
CA GLN A 48 -11.81 -8.59 5.42
C GLN A 48 -11.80 -9.10 6.86
N HIS A 49 -10.65 -9.03 7.56
CA HIS A 49 -10.51 -9.45 8.96
C HIS A 49 -10.84 -8.33 9.97
N LYS A 50 -11.60 -7.31 9.55
CA LYS A 50 -12.08 -6.14 10.34
C LYS A 50 -11.02 -5.08 10.67
N LEU A 51 -9.88 -5.19 10.01
CA LEU A 51 -8.84 -4.19 9.96
C LEU A 51 -9.18 -3.19 8.85
N ALA A 52 -10.19 -2.35 9.08
CA ALA A 52 -10.47 -1.25 8.15
C ALA A 52 -9.29 -0.27 8.20
N LEU A 53 -8.27 -0.54 7.40
CA LEU A 53 -7.17 0.38 7.19
C LEU A 53 -7.72 1.57 6.42
N ASP A 54 -7.33 2.75 6.87
CA ASP A 54 -7.66 3.98 6.18
C ASP A 54 -6.98 3.96 4.80
N GLU A 55 -7.72 4.27 3.73
CA GLU A 55 -7.25 4.16 2.35
C GLU A 55 -5.98 4.99 2.12
N PHE A 56 -5.86 6.13 2.80
CA PHE A 56 -4.66 6.95 2.78
C PHE A 56 -3.44 6.21 3.37
N VAL A 57 -3.63 5.42 4.44
CA VAL A 57 -2.57 4.60 5.05
C VAL A 57 -2.12 3.50 4.08
N GLU A 58 -3.05 2.90 3.33
CA GLU A 58 -2.72 1.88 2.34
C GLU A 58 -1.90 2.46 1.17
N VAL A 59 -2.37 3.58 0.60
CA VAL A 59 -1.70 4.28 -0.52
C VAL A 59 -0.31 4.77 -0.12
N THR A 60 -0.16 5.35 1.07
CA THR A 60 1.15 5.80 1.58
C THR A 60 2.10 4.63 1.80
N SER A 61 1.63 3.54 2.42
CA SER A 61 2.43 2.34 2.65
C SER A 61 2.95 1.70 1.36
N ILE A 62 2.12 1.63 0.31
CA ILE A 62 2.55 1.11 -1.00
C ILE A 62 3.55 2.07 -1.66
N THR A 63 3.28 3.37 -1.61
CA THR A 63 4.14 4.41 -2.20
C THR A 63 5.54 4.40 -1.59
N ASP A 64 5.66 4.08 -0.30
CA ASP A 64 6.95 3.96 0.37
C ASP A 64 7.70 2.67 0.01
N LYS A 65 6.99 1.60 -0.36
CA LYS A 65 7.56 0.31 -0.81
C LYS A 65 8.07 0.31 -2.25
N LEU A 66 7.76 1.35 -3.03
CA LEU A 66 8.24 1.49 -4.40
C LEU A 66 9.78 1.48 -4.45
N LEU A 67 10.33 0.92 -5.53
CA LEU A 67 11.76 0.83 -5.78
C LEU A 67 12.43 2.23 -5.87
N PRO A 68 13.74 2.35 -5.58
CA PRO A 68 14.46 3.61 -5.74
C PRO A 68 14.37 4.19 -7.17
N SER A 69 14.33 3.32 -8.18
CA SER A 69 14.15 3.70 -9.59
C SER A 69 12.82 4.42 -9.85
N TRP A 70 11.83 4.27 -8.97
CA TRP A 70 10.51 4.92 -9.01
C TRP A 70 10.44 6.24 -8.23
N LYS A 71 11.58 6.80 -7.80
CA LYS A 71 11.64 8.07 -7.05
C LYS A 71 10.88 9.22 -7.71
N ASN A 72 11.01 9.39 -9.03
CA ASN A 72 10.33 10.47 -9.75
C ASN A 72 8.81 10.29 -9.71
N PHE A 73 8.31 9.08 -9.91
CA PHE A 73 6.90 8.74 -9.77
C PHE A 73 6.39 9.04 -8.36
N ARG A 74 7.12 8.60 -7.33
CA ARG A 74 6.82 8.86 -5.92
C ARG A 74 6.70 10.36 -5.62
N ASN A 75 7.62 11.15 -6.15
CA ASN A 75 7.58 12.61 -6.00
C ASN A 75 6.34 13.22 -6.67
N ARG A 76 5.97 12.73 -7.86
CA ARG A 76 4.74 13.20 -8.53
C ARG A 76 3.49 12.88 -7.72
N LEU A 77 3.41 11.70 -7.10
CA LEU A 77 2.30 11.36 -6.19
C LEU A 77 2.26 12.30 -4.98
N LYS A 78 3.41 12.58 -4.34
CA LYS A 78 3.50 13.47 -3.16
C LYS A 78 3.12 14.93 -3.44
N HIS A 79 3.25 15.39 -4.69
CA HIS A 79 2.90 16.76 -5.09
C HIS A 79 1.52 16.88 -5.72
N ARG A 80 0.77 15.79 -5.86
CA ARG A 80 -0.62 15.82 -6.31
C ARG A 80 -1.49 16.45 -5.22
N LYS A 81 -2.41 17.32 -5.63
CA LYS A 81 -3.34 18.02 -4.72
C LYS A 81 -4.60 17.23 -4.40
N GLU A 82 -4.87 16.20 -5.17
CA GLU A 82 -6.02 15.31 -5.04
C GLU A 82 -5.58 14.07 -4.28
N ASP A 83 -6.43 13.66 -3.33
CA ASP A 83 -6.31 12.35 -2.70
C ASP A 83 -6.50 11.28 -3.78
N ILE A 84 -5.63 10.28 -3.74
CA ILE A 84 -5.58 9.19 -4.72
C ILE A 84 -6.02 7.93 -4.01
N ASN A 85 -6.98 7.22 -4.58
CA ASN A 85 -7.40 5.92 -4.04
C ASN A 85 -6.48 4.78 -4.52
N LEU A 86 -6.67 3.57 -3.99
CA LEU A 86 -5.84 2.41 -4.36
C LEU A 86 -5.95 2.03 -5.84
N ASP A 87 -7.13 2.13 -6.44
CA ASP A 87 -7.36 1.76 -7.85
C ASP A 87 -6.71 2.76 -8.82
N GLU A 88 -6.78 4.04 -8.50
CA GLU A 88 -6.09 5.11 -9.21
C GLU A 88 -4.57 4.98 -9.08
N LEU A 89 -4.07 4.64 -7.88
CA LEU A 89 -2.65 4.34 -7.68
C LEU A 89 -2.21 3.18 -8.59
N GLY A 90 -3.00 2.10 -8.65
CA GLY A 90 -2.73 0.97 -9.55
C GLY A 90 -2.69 1.37 -11.02
N THR A 91 -3.64 2.22 -11.46
CA THR A 91 -3.67 2.76 -12.83
C THR A 91 -2.41 3.58 -13.13
N HIS A 92 -1.99 4.44 -12.19
CA HIS A 92 -0.78 5.24 -12.32
C HIS A 92 0.50 4.40 -12.34
N ILE A 93 0.58 3.34 -11.52
CA ILE A 93 1.68 2.38 -11.54
C ILE A 93 1.75 1.70 -12.90
N ARG A 94 0.63 1.22 -13.43
CA ARG A 94 0.59 0.54 -14.72
C ARG A 94 1.12 1.43 -15.84
N ILE A 95 0.69 2.69 -15.89
CA ILE A 95 1.13 3.67 -16.90
C ILE A 95 2.63 3.96 -16.77
N GLU A 96 3.13 4.22 -15.56
CA GLU A 96 4.55 4.50 -15.34
C GLU A 96 5.44 3.29 -15.68
N GLU A 97 4.97 2.07 -15.42
CA GLU A 97 5.68 0.85 -15.80
C GLU A 97 5.76 0.70 -17.32
N ASP A 98 4.65 0.92 -18.04
CA ASP A 98 4.60 0.83 -19.50
C ASP A 98 5.42 1.94 -20.20
N LEU A 99 5.76 3.04 -19.50
CA LEU A 99 6.57 4.15 -20.00
C LEU A 99 8.09 3.99 -19.77
N ARG A 100 8.52 2.98 -19.02
CA ARG A 100 9.93 2.74 -18.67
C ARG A 100 10.59 1.73 -19.58
#